data_AF-A0A971ERZ5-F1
#
_entry.id   AF-A0A971ERZ5-F1
#
_cell.length_a   1.000
_cell.length_b   1.000
_cell.length_c   1.000
_cell.angle_alpha   90.00
_cell.angle_beta   90.00
_cell.angle_gamma   90.00
#
_symmetry.space_group_name_H-M   'P 1'
#
loop_
_entity.id
_entity.type
_entity.pdbx_description
1 polymer ?
#
loop_
_entity_poly.entity_id
_entity_poly.type
_entity_poly.pdbx_seq_one_letter_code
_entity_poly.pdbx_strand_id
1 'polypeptide(L)'
;METRISAQVVKEKSYDPNFIVNVSYDDGNIRFSNELITVLRKPPKVNIEYSEHIKQIMGEIDIAKIELEVMKAIVEYLLSYLGDRR
;
A
#
# COMPACT_ATOMS: atom_id res chain seq x y z
N MET A 1 0.73 19.86 -24.81
CA MET A 1 -0.48 19.02 -24.72
C MET A 1 -0.61 18.56 -23.28
N GLU A 2 -1.82 18.57 -22.74
CA GLU A 2 -2.08 18.22 -21.34
C GLU A 2 -2.49 16.74 -21.28
N THR A 3 -1.74 15.94 -20.52
CA THR A 3 -2.06 14.52 -20.31
C THR A 3 -3.23 14.39 -19.34
N ARG A 4 -4.27 13.67 -19.74
CA ARG A 4 -5.44 13.37 -18.91
C ARG A 4 -5.42 11.92 -18.48
N ILE A 5 -5.38 11.70 -17.16
CA ILE A 5 -5.35 10.36 -16.57
C ILE A 5 -6.44 10.29 -15.50
N SER A 6 -7.24 9.22 -15.52
CA SER A 6 -8.20 8.92 -14.46
C SER A 6 -8.16 7.44 -14.10
N ALA A 7 -8.21 7.12 -12.81
CA ALA A 7 -8.26 5.75 -12.31
C ALA A 7 -9.33 5.63 -11.21
N GLN A 8 -10.18 4.60 -11.29
CA GLN A 8 -11.24 4.34 -10.32
C GLN A 8 -11.31 2.85 -9.98
N VAL A 9 -11.32 2.51 -8.69
CA VAL A 9 -11.47 1.12 -8.23
C VAL A 9 -12.91 0.66 -8.42
N VAL A 10 -13.10 -0.47 -9.08
CA VAL A 10 -14.39 -1.14 -9.24
C VAL A 10 -14.66 -1.97 -7.98
N LYS A 11 -15.32 -1.35 -6.99
CA LYS A 11 -15.48 -1.90 -5.63
C LYS A 11 -16.14 -3.28 -5.61
N GLU A 12 -17.20 -3.51 -6.39
CA GLU A 12 -17.92 -4.80 -6.43
C GLU A 12 -17.10 -5.99 -6.93
N LYS A 13 -15.97 -5.73 -7.62
CA LYS A 13 -15.08 -6.75 -8.20
C LYS A 13 -13.73 -6.83 -7.49
N SER A 14 -13.47 -5.97 -6.51
CA SER A 14 -12.17 -5.83 -5.85
C SER A 14 -12.19 -6.42 -4.45
N TYR A 15 -11.17 -7.20 -4.11
CA TYR A 15 -10.98 -7.83 -2.80
C TYR A 15 -9.49 -7.78 -2.46
N ASP A 16 -9.10 -7.21 -1.32
CA ASP A 16 -7.69 -7.16 -0.91
C ASP A 16 -7.09 -8.58 -0.93
N PRO A 17 -5.96 -8.85 -1.63
CA PRO A 17 -5.03 -7.90 -2.27
C PRO A 17 -5.24 -7.58 -3.76
N ASN A 18 -6.30 -8.07 -4.40
CA ASN A 18 -6.59 -7.89 -5.82
C ASN A 18 -7.61 -6.78 -6.08
N PHE A 19 -7.22 -5.77 -6.85
CA PHE A 19 -8.08 -4.66 -7.24
C PHE A 19 -8.35 -4.71 -8.74
N ILE A 20 -9.60 -4.46 -9.11
CA ILE A 20 -9.96 -4.17 -10.49
C ILE A 20 -10.11 -2.65 -10.60
N VAL A 21 -9.33 -2.04 -11.49
CA VAL A 21 -9.28 -0.59 -11.67
C VAL A 21 -9.70 -0.25 -13.10
N ASN A 22 -10.65 0.67 -13.23
CA ASN A 22 -10.99 1.28 -14.49
C ASN A 22 -10.03 2.46 -14.73
N VAL A 23 -9.31 2.45 -15.84
CA VAL A 23 -8.33 3.48 -16.21
C VAL A 23 -8.69 4.11 -17.55
N SER A 24 -8.55 5.43 -17.63
CA SER A 24 -8.59 6.18 -18.88
C SER A 24 -7.35 7.06 -19.01
N TYR A 25 -6.85 7.16 -20.24
CA TYR A 25 -5.63 7.88 -20.59
C TYR A 25 -5.81 8.59 -21.93
N ASP A 26 -5.34 9.83 -22.01
CA ASP A 26 -5.25 10.60 -23.25
C ASP A 26 -4.07 11.59 -23.16
N ASP A 27 -3.10 11.45 -24.04
CA ASP A 27 -1.97 12.40 -24.18
C ASP A 27 -1.98 13.15 -25.53
N GLY A 28 -3.04 13.00 -26.32
CA GLY A 28 -3.16 13.54 -27.68
C GLY A 28 -2.64 12.62 -28.80
N ASN A 29 -1.84 11.60 -28.48
CA ASN A 29 -1.36 10.59 -29.45
C ASN A 29 -1.93 9.19 -29.17
N ILE A 30 -1.98 8.80 -27.89
CA ILE A 30 -2.49 7.53 -27.41
C ILE A 30 -3.69 7.82 -26.52
N ARG A 31 -4.80 7.14 -26.82
CA ARG A 31 -6.04 7.29 -26.08
C ARG A 31 -6.70 5.95 -25.83
N PHE A 32 -7.05 5.70 -24.58
CA PHE A 32 -7.94 4.61 -24.19
C PHE A 32 -8.84 5.08 -23.05
N SER A 33 -10.04 4.52 -23.00
CA SER A 33 -11.05 4.92 -22.02
C SER A 33 -11.77 3.71 -21.47
N ASN A 34 -11.96 3.70 -20.16
CA ASN A 34 -12.66 2.65 -19.43
C ASN A 34 -12.01 1.27 -19.52
N GLU A 35 -10.69 1.21 -19.64
CA GLU A 35 -9.95 -0.05 -19.67
C GLU A 35 -9.86 -0.64 -18.27
N LEU A 36 -10.18 -1.93 -18.15
CA LEU A 36 -10.09 -2.65 -16.88
C LEU A 36 -8.71 -3.28 -16.73
N ILE A 37 -8.03 -2.92 -15.65
CA ILE A 37 -6.76 -3.53 -15.26
C ILE A 37 -6.88 -4.24 -13.91
N THR A 38 -6.11 -5.32 -13.76
CA THR A 38 -5.97 -6.05 -12.50
C THR A 38 -4.70 -5.60 -11.79
N VAL A 39 -4.85 -5.15 -10.55
CA VAL A 39 -3.74 -4.70 -9.70
C VAL A 39 -3.63 -5.64 -8.50
N LEU A 40 -2.48 -6.30 -8.35
CA LEU A 40 -2.16 -7.09 -7.16
C LEU A 40 -1.32 -6.26 -6.20
N ARG A 41 -1.88 -5.91 -5.04
CA ARG A 41 -1.15 -5.28 -3.94
C ARG A 41 -0.27 -6.33 -3.26
N LYS A 42 1.04 -6.19 -3.39
CA LYS A 42 1.97 -6.90 -2.51
C LYS A 42 2.25 -6.01 -1.30
N PRO A 43 2.01 -6.47 -0.07
CA PRO A 43 2.42 -5.72 1.12
C PRO A 43 3.90 -5.35 1.02
N PRO A 44 4.30 -4.15 1.44
CA PRO A 44 5.71 -3.81 1.51
C PRO A 44 6.41 -4.83 2.41
N LYS A 45 7.56 -5.37 1.96
CA LYS A 45 8.40 -6.20 2.82
C LYS A 45 9.02 -5.27 3.85
N VAL A 46 8.71 -5.47 5.13
CA VAL A 46 9.34 -4.75 6.22
C VAL A 46 10.43 -5.63 6.79
N ASN A 47 11.67 -5.15 6.73
CA ASN A 47 12.79 -5.77 7.40
C ASN A 47 13.03 -5.02 8.71
N ILE A 48 12.98 -5.72 9.83
CA ILE A 48 13.25 -5.15 11.15
C ILE A 48 14.62 -5.64 11.60
N GLU A 49 15.54 -4.71 11.80
CA GLU A 49 16.88 -4.99 12.31
C GLU A 49 16.91 -4.74 13.81
N TYR A 50 16.99 -5.83 14.57
CA TYR A 50 17.15 -5.75 16.03
C TYR A 50 18.61 -5.54 16.40
N SER A 51 18.85 -4.73 17.42
CA SER A 51 20.18 -4.62 18.02
C SER A 51 20.58 -5.92 18.72
N GLU A 52 21.88 -6.15 18.88
CA GLU A 52 22.41 -7.36 19.54
C GLU A 52 21.87 -7.55 20.96
N HIS A 53 21.66 -6.44 21.69
CA HIS A 53 21.08 -6.48 23.02
C HIS A 53 19.67 -7.08 23.03
N ILE A 54 18.85 -6.72 22.05
CA ILE A 54 17.46 -7.20 21.93
C ILE A 54 17.45 -8.69 21.55
N LYS A 55 18.32 -9.09 20.60
CA LYS A 55 18.47 -10.49 20.17
C LYS A 55 18.87 -11.43 21.31
N GLN A 56 19.63 -10.94 22.28
CA GLN A 56 20.11 -11.75 23.42
C GLN A 56 19.05 -12.01 24.49
N ILE A 57 18.02 -11.16 24.56
CA ILE A 57 17.06 -11.16 25.68
C ILE A 57 15.70 -11.74 25.25
N MET A 58 15.35 -11.64 23.97
CA MET A 58 13.99 -11.92 23.51
C MET A 58 13.80 -13.34 22.99
N GLY A 59 12.72 -13.98 23.41
CA GLY A 59 12.19 -15.17 22.77
C GLY A 59 11.33 -14.85 21.55
N GLU A 60 11.05 -15.86 20.72
CA GLU A 60 10.29 -15.72 19.47
C GLU A 60 8.90 -15.08 19.66
N ILE A 61 8.21 -15.43 20.77
CA ILE A 61 6.88 -14.89 21.10
C ILE A 61 6.96 -13.38 21.38
N ASP A 62 8.02 -12.93 22.03
CA ASP A 62 8.20 -11.51 22.35
C ASP A 62 8.53 -10.71 21.09
N ILE A 63 9.31 -11.29 20.17
CA ILE A 63 9.66 -10.67 18.88
C ILE A 63 8.38 -10.39 18.10
N ALA A 64 7.50 -11.39 17.92
CA ALA A 64 6.26 -11.22 17.17
C ALA A 64 5.35 -10.11 17.75
N LYS A 65 5.30 -9.97 19.09
CA LYS A 65 4.53 -8.90 19.74
C LYS A 65 5.12 -7.52 19.48
N ILE A 66 6.45 -7.40 19.52
CA ILE A 66 7.12 -6.13 19.18
C ILE A 66 6.88 -5.78 17.72
N GLU A 67 6.99 -6.74 16.80
CA GLU A 67 6.75 -6.50 15.38
C GLU A 67 5.34 -5.94 15.14
N LEU A 68 4.33 -6.52 15.78
CA LEU A 68 2.96 -6.02 15.67
C LEU A 68 2.82 -4.55 16.12
N GLU A 69 3.39 -4.17 17.27
CA GLU A 69 3.33 -2.77 17.71
C GLU A 69 4.20 -1.84 16.86
N VAL A 70 5.33 -2.31 16.32
CA VAL A 70 6.11 -1.56 15.34
C VAL A 70 5.27 -1.28 14.09
N MET A 71 4.59 -2.30 13.54
CA MET A 71 3.73 -2.11 12.35
C MET A 71 2.57 -1.16 12.64
N LYS A 72 1.93 -1.28 13.81
CA LYS A 72 0.85 -0.38 14.21
C LYS A 72 1.32 1.06 14.30
N ALA A 73 2.46 1.33 14.96
CA ALA A 73 3.01 2.67 15.07
C ALA A 73 3.33 3.29 13.69
N ILE A 74 3.87 2.49 12.77
CA ILE A 74 4.12 2.92 11.38
C ILE A 74 2.81 3.28 10.69
N VAL A 75 1.77 2.43 10.81
CA VAL A 75 0.47 2.68 10.19
C VAL A 75 -0.18 3.95 10.76
N GLU A 76 -0.17 4.14 12.07
CA GLU A 76 -0.70 5.35 12.72
C GLU A 76 0.01 6.62 12.21
N TYR A 77 1.34 6.58 12.09
CA TYR A 77 2.11 7.68 11.52
C TYR A 77 1.71 7.98 10.07
N LEU A 78 1.62 6.95 9.21
CA LEU A 78 1.23 7.11 7.80
C LEU A 78 -0.19 7.67 7.66
N LEU A 79 -1.13 7.24 8.51
CA LEU A 79 -2.50 7.73 8.50
C LEU A 79 -2.59 9.18 8.96
N SER A 80 -1.82 9.58 9.98
CA SER A 80 -1.76 10.98 10.43
C SER A 80 -1.27 11.92 9.32
N TYR A 81 -0.27 11.50 8.56
CA TYR A 81 0.28 12.28 7.43
C TYR A 81 -0.66 12.38 6.22
N LEU A 82 -1.56 11.41 6.03
CA LEU A 82 -2.58 11.44 4.98
C LEU A 82 -3.79 12.30 5.35
N GLY A 83 -4.06 12.49 6.65
CA GLY A 83 -5.10 13.38 7.17
C GLY A 83 -4.80 14.86 6.96
N ASP A 84 -3.53 15.25 7.02
CA ASP A 84 -3.06 16.65 6.89
C ASP A 84 -3.05 17.18 5.45
N ARG A 85 -3.31 16.32 4.44
CA ARG A 85 -3.34 16.71 3.01
C ARG A 85 -4.75 16.97 2.47
N ARG A 86 -5.76 17.13 3.33
CA ARG A 86 -7.14 17.42 2.94
C ARG A 86 -7.56 18.84 3.28
#